data_AF-A0AA97H273-F1
#
_entry.id   AF-A0AA97H273-F1
#
_cell.length_a   1.000
_cell.length_b   1.000
_cell.length_c   1.000
_cell.angle_alpha   90.00
_cell.angle_beta   90.00
_cell.angle_gamma   90.00
#
_symmetry.space_group_name_H-M   'P 1'
#
loop_
_entity.id
_entity.type
_entity.pdbx_description
1 polymer ?
#
loop_
_entity_poly.entity_id
_entity_poly.type
_entity_poly.pdbx_seq_one_letter_code
_entity_poly.pdbx_strand_id
1 'polypeptide(L)'
;MGKSSVSAMLAVTMRRLGYKVGVLDADVTGPSIPKAFGIHGKAEGSDLGLYPKQSKTGIEIMSVNLLLENDTDPVIWRGPILGNTVKQFWTDVIWGDLDFLFIDMPPGTGDVPLTVFQSIPVDGIVIVTSPQELVSMIVSKAVKMAEMMKIPVLGLVENMSYFRCPDNGKDYKIFGESHIDEIAPKHGLRVLAKLPIDPKISAACDAGMIELFDGSWFDTIGKLLAGQINPLNESEEKSMFKIAVAAEGKKVTEHFGHCVNFMLFDVENNQITKEESVDNPGHKPGFLPNFLADKGVKVIISGGMGQGAVDIFNERDVEVVTGASGDAKTAAERYLKGELKSTGSVCHEHQHHDECGE
;
A
#
# COMPACT_ATOMS: atom_id res chain seq x y z
N MET A 1 4.82 -15.74 2.81
CA MET A 1 4.88 -14.26 2.75
C MET A 1 4.60 -13.69 1.35
N GLY A 2 4.68 -14.45 0.26
CA GLY A 2 4.20 -14.00 -1.07
C GLY A 2 5.04 -12.89 -1.73
N LYS A 3 6.34 -12.87 -1.46
CA LYS A 3 7.33 -11.96 -2.03
C LYS A 3 7.32 -11.96 -3.57
N SER A 4 7.32 -13.13 -4.21
CA SER A 4 7.30 -13.23 -5.68
C SER A 4 6.04 -12.60 -6.29
N SER A 5 4.88 -12.77 -5.64
CA SER A 5 3.64 -12.09 -6.07
C SER A 5 3.75 -10.57 -5.92
N VAL A 6 4.36 -10.09 -4.83
CA VAL A 6 4.64 -8.65 -4.64
C VAL A 6 5.59 -8.12 -5.71
N SER A 7 6.69 -8.84 -6.00
CA SER A 7 7.64 -8.50 -7.07
C SER A 7 6.96 -8.41 -8.43
N ALA A 8 6.11 -9.40 -8.77
CA ALA A 8 5.33 -9.40 -10.01
C ALA A 8 4.37 -8.22 -10.10
N MET A 9 3.61 -7.94 -9.03
CA MET A 9 2.64 -6.83 -9.02
C MET A 9 3.32 -5.45 -9.08
N LEU A 10 4.48 -5.28 -8.43
CA LEU A 10 5.29 -4.07 -8.58
C LEU A 10 5.77 -3.87 -10.02
N ALA A 11 6.25 -4.94 -10.66
CA ALA A 11 6.66 -4.88 -12.06
C ALA A 11 5.50 -4.51 -12.99
N VAL A 12 4.34 -5.12 -12.80
CA VAL A 12 3.10 -4.79 -13.53
C VAL A 12 2.69 -3.34 -13.30
N THR A 13 2.78 -2.84 -12.06
CA THR A 13 2.44 -1.45 -11.71
C THR A 13 3.35 -0.47 -12.44
N MET A 14 4.67 -0.67 -12.38
CA MET A 14 5.61 0.20 -13.09
C MET A 14 5.44 0.13 -14.61
N ARG A 15 5.13 -1.04 -15.15
CA ARG A 15 4.83 -1.18 -16.58
C ARG A 15 3.58 -0.42 -16.98
N ARG A 16 2.52 -0.45 -16.17
CA ARG A 16 1.29 0.34 -16.38
C ARG A 16 1.53 1.84 -16.33
N LEU A 17 2.49 2.29 -15.53
CA LEU A 17 2.94 3.68 -15.49
C LEU A 17 3.81 4.08 -16.71
N GLY A 18 4.07 3.15 -17.64
CA GLY A 18 4.77 3.42 -18.90
C GLY A 18 6.27 3.18 -18.88
N TYR A 19 6.81 2.66 -17.78
CA TYR A 19 8.24 2.36 -17.66
C TYR A 19 8.62 1.05 -18.39
N LYS A 20 9.89 0.95 -18.77
CA LYS A 20 10.52 -0.29 -19.23
C LYS A 20 10.99 -1.07 -18.02
N VAL A 21 10.47 -2.29 -17.85
CA VAL A 21 10.60 -3.04 -16.61
C VAL A 21 11.15 -4.43 -16.88
N GLY A 22 12.08 -4.85 -16.05
CA GLY A 22 12.54 -6.23 -15.97
C GLY A 22 12.25 -6.87 -14.61
N VAL A 23 12.17 -8.20 -14.59
CA VAL A 23 12.17 -9.01 -13.37
C VAL A 23 13.25 -10.09 -13.46
N LEU A 24 14.17 -10.05 -12.51
CA LEU A 24 15.18 -11.07 -12.28
C LEU A 24 14.76 -11.96 -11.12
N ASP A 25 14.29 -13.15 -11.43
CA ASP A 25 13.85 -14.14 -10.45
C ASP A 25 15.03 -14.99 -9.96
N ALA A 26 15.42 -14.72 -8.70
CA ALA A 26 16.49 -15.41 -7.99
C ALA A 26 15.94 -16.46 -6.99
N ASP A 27 14.62 -16.59 -6.86
CA ASP A 27 13.99 -17.47 -5.87
C ASP A 27 13.63 -18.83 -6.47
N VAL A 28 14.63 -19.70 -6.55
CA VAL A 28 14.47 -21.10 -7.01
C VAL A 28 13.59 -21.96 -6.10
N THR A 29 13.19 -21.46 -4.93
CA THR A 29 12.39 -22.23 -3.96
C THR A 29 10.90 -21.89 -3.99
N GLY A 30 10.54 -20.78 -4.64
CA GLY A 30 9.18 -20.26 -4.70
C GLY A 30 8.43 -20.59 -6.00
N PRO A 31 7.11 -20.31 -6.06
CA PRO A 31 6.39 -20.32 -7.33
C PRO A 31 7.02 -19.31 -8.29
N SER A 32 7.40 -19.82 -9.47
CA SER A 32 8.18 -19.11 -10.49
C SER A 32 7.51 -17.84 -11.02
N ILE A 33 8.22 -16.71 -11.04
CA ILE A 33 7.78 -15.48 -11.72
C ILE A 33 7.33 -15.79 -13.16
N PRO A 34 8.13 -16.50 -14.01
CA PRO A 34 7.69 -16.93 -15.34
C PRO A 34 6.28 -17.54 -15.38
N LYS A 35 5.93 -18.41 -14.43
CA LYS A 35 4.61 -19.03 -14.37
C LYS A 35 3.50 -17.99 -14.16
N ALA A 36 3.71 -17.03 -13.26
CA ALA A 36 2.73 -15.96 -12.98
C ALA A 36 2.42 -15.10 -14.21
N PHE A 37 3.40 -14.95 -15.11
CA PHE A 37 3.30 -14.22 -16.38
C PHE A 37 2.90 -15.10 -17.58
N GLY A 38 2.68 -16.40 -17.38
CA GLY A 38 2.34 -17.33 -18.47
C GLY A 38 3.48 -17.54 -19.47
N ILE A 39 4.73 -17.35 -19.03
CA ILE A 39 5.92 -17.57 -19.83
C ILE A 39 6.31 -19.05 -19.75
N HIS A 40 6.56 -19.64 -20.92
CA HIS A 40 6.95 -21.03 -21.06
C HIS A 40 8.20 -21.16 -21.94
N GLY A 41 8.89 -22.29 -21.79
CA GLY A 41 10.08 -22.63 -22.56
C GLY A 41 11.35 -22.00 -22.03
N LYS A 42 12.49 -22.45 -22.57
CA LYS A 42 13.82 -22.06 -22.08
C LYS A 42 14.21 -20.67 -22.57
N ALA A 43 14.98 -19.95 -21.74
CA ALA A 43 15.67 -18.75 -22.19
C ALA A 43 16.65 -19.11 -23.32
N GLU A 44 16.71 -18.26 -24.34
CA GLU A 44 17.61 -18.44 -25.48
C GLU A 44 18.86 -17.59 -25.27
N GLY A 45 19.97 -18.01 -25.86
CA GLY A 45 21.23 -17.29 -25.78
C GLY A 45 21.91 -17.23 -27.13
N SER A 46 22.80 -16.25 -27.26
CA SER A 46 23.72 -16.11 -28.38
C SER A 46 25.13 -15.83 -27.86
N ASP A 47 26.10 -15.70 -28.76
CA ASP A 47 27.47 -15.30 -28.42
C ASP A 47 27.54 -13.93 -27.71
N LEU A 48 26.49 -13.11 -27.83
CA LEU A 48 26.38 -11.80 -27.19
C LEU A 48 25.83 -11.86 -25.75
N GLY A 49 25.17 -12.95 -25.35
CA GLY A 49 24.49 -13.05 -24.07
C GLY A 49 23.15 -13.80 -24.12
N LEU A 50 22.49 -13.86 -22.98
CA LEU A 50 21.17 -14.47 -22.78
C LEU A 50 20.06 -13.45 -23.09
N TYR A 51 19.01 -13.88 -23.78
CA TYR A 51 17.83 -13.06 -24.01
C TYR A 51 16.78 -13.32 -22.92
N PRO A 52 16.28 -12.27 -22.24
CA PRO A 52 15.15 -12.41 -21.34
C PRO A 52 13.90 -12.82 -22.13
N LYS A 53 12.97 -13.47 -21.45
CA LYS A 53 11.64 -13.77 -22.01
C LYS A 53 10.74 -12.56 -21.77
N GLN A 54 10.09 -12.09 -22.82
CA GLN A 54 9.18 -10.97 -22.73
C GLN A 54 7.76 -11.44 -22.41
N SER A 55 7.12 -10.79 -21.45
CA SER A 55 5.70 -10.99 -21.13
C SER A 55 4.76 -10.38 -22.18
N LYS A 56 3.44 -10.59 -22.05
CA LYS A 56 2.46 -10.04 -23.01
C LYS A 56 2.44 -8.51 -23.00
N THR A 57 2.71 -7.89 -21.86
CA THR A 57 2.74 -6.43 -21.74
C THR A 57 4.11 -5.82 -22.03
N GLY A 58 5.15 -6.63 -22.22
CA GLY A 58 6.51 -6.17 -22.51
C GLY A 58 7.41 -6.02 -21.28
N ILE A 59 7.20 -6.83 -20.24
CA ILE A 59 8.11 -6.95 -19.09
C ILE A 59 9.15 -8.03 -19.43
N GLU A 60 10.42 -7.68 -19.29
CA GLU A 60 11.53 -8.61 -19.53
C GLU A 60 11.75 -9.51 -18.32
N ILE A 61 11.76 -10.83 -18.49
CA ILE A 61 11.82 -11.78 -17.38
C ILE A 61 12.98 -12.75 -17.58
N MET A 62 13.86 -12.83 -16.58
CA MET A 62 14.85 -13.89 -16.47
C MET A 62 14.67 -14.61 -15.14
N SER A 63 14.70 -15.94 -15.17
CA SER A 63 14.60 -16.78 -13.99
C SER A 63 15.55 -17.95 -14.14
N VAL A 64 16.09 -18.43 -13.02
CA VAL A 64 16.83 -19.69 -12.99
C VAL A 64 15.97 -20.85 -13.51
N ASN A 65 14.65 -20.81 -13.27
CA ASN A 65 13.72 -21.86 -13.74
C ASN A 65 13.64 -21.94 -15.26
N LEU A 66 13.94 -20.84 -16.00
CA LEU A 66 13.97 -20.84 -17.46
C LEU A 66 15.20 -21.55 -18.05
N LEU A 67 16.16 -21.98 -17.22
CA LEU A 67 17.32 -22.75 -17.65
C LEU A 67 17.19 -24.26 -17.40
N LEU A 68 16.20 -24.67 -16.58
CA LEU A 68 16.00 -26.07 -16.24
C LEU A 68 15.43 -26.85 -17.42
N GLU A 69 15.72 -28.15 -17.47
CA GLU A 69 15.14 -29.02 -18.51
C GLU A 69 13.66 -29.28 -18.30
N ASN A 70 13.27 -29.55 -17.05
CA ASN A 70 11.88 -29.67 -16.65
C ASN A 70 11.60 -28.82 -15.40
N ASP A 71 10.43 -28.19 -15.37
CA ASP A 71 9.99 -27.33 -14.25
C ASP A 71 9.85 -28.09 -12.90
N THR A 72 9.82 -29.43 -12.94
CA THR A 72 9.71 -30.29 -11.77
C THR A 72 11.05 -30.84 -11.29
N ASP A 73 12.15 -30.55 -11.99
CA ASP A 73 13.46 -31.09 -11.63
C ASP A 73 13.92 -30.50 -10.30
N PRO A 74 14.40 -31.33 -9.35
CA PRO A 74 14.86 -30.83 -8.06
C PRO A 74 16.14 -30.00 -8.24
N VAL A 75 16.02 -28.69 -8.01
CA VAL A 75 17.12 -27.73 -8.09
C VAL A 75 17.96 -27.80 -6.81
N ILE A 76 18.95 -28.69 -6.75
CA ILE A 76 19.89 -28.76 -5.62
C ILE A 76 21.02 -27.74 -5.82
N TRP A 77 20.69 -26.46 -5.67
CA TRP A 77 21.65 -25.37 -5.86
C TRP A 77 22.18 -24.90 -4.52
N ARG A 78 23.51 -24.94 -4.34
CA ARG A 78 24.16 -24.38 -3.15
C ARG A 78 24.16 -22.85 -3.24
N GLY A 79 24.04 -22.17 -2.10
CA GLY A 79 23.97 -20.70 -2.01
C GLY A 79 24.97 -19.95 -2.90
N PRO A 80 26.27 -20.28 -2.89
CA PRO A 80 27.26 -19.63 -3.76
C PRO A 80 26.99 -19.78 -5.27
N ILE A 81 26.47 -20.94 -5.69
CA ILE A 81 26.13 -21.19 -7.11
C ILE A 81 24.95 -20.30 -7.50
N LEU A 82 23.92 -20.24 -6.66
CA LEU A 82 22.76 -19.40 -6.90
C LEU A 82 23.14 -17.91 -6.93
N GLY A 83 23.91 -17.42 -5.96
CA GLY A 83 24.40 -16.05 -5.93
C GLY A 83 25.23 -15.69 -7.17
N ASN A 84 26.12 -16.58 -7.61
CA ASN A 84 26.89 -16.39 -8.84
C ASN A 84 26.01 -16.40 -10.10
N THR A 85 24.95 -17.20 -10.13
CA THR A 85 24.03 -17.22 -11.27
C THR A 85 23.22 -15.95 -11.37
N VAL A 86 22.76 -15.40 -10.24
CA VAL A 86 22.08 -14.09 -10.22
C VAL A 86 23.02 -12.99 -10.70
N LYS A 87 24.29 -13.01 -10.26
CA LYS A 87 25.33 -12.12 -10.77
C LYS A 87 25.54 -12.29 -12.27
N GLN A 88 25.55 -13.52 -12.77
CA GLN A 88 25.68 -13.80 -14.20
C GLN A 88 24.47 -13.28 -14.98
N PHE A 89 23.26 -13.42 -14.46
CA PHE A 89 22.07 -12.84 -15.09
C PHE A 89 22.08 -11.31 -15.11
N TRP A 90 22.71 -10.67 -14.13
CA TRP A 90 22.93 -9.23 -14.20
C TRP A 90 23.90 -8.83 -15.32
N THR A 91 24.96 -9.60 -15.57
CA THR A 91 26.00 -9.24 -16.55
C THR A 91 25.73 -9.73 -17.97
N ASP A 92 25.19 -10.93 -18.11
CA ASP A 92 25.15 -11.67 -19.38
C ASP A 92 23.77 -11.62 -20.05
N VAL A 93 22.73 -11.18 -19.34
CA VAL A 93 21.39 -11.01 -19.92
C VAL A 93 21.33 -9.67 -20.62
N ILE A 94 20.85 -9.70 -21.86
CA ILE A 94 20.65 -8.53 -22.71
C ILE A 94 19.31 -7.90 -22.33
N TRP A 95 19.28 -7.21 -21.18
CA TRP A 95 18.09 -6.53 -20.65
C TRP A 95 17.62 -5.37 -21.53
N GLY A 96 18.51 -4.81 -22.35
CA GLY A 96 18.25 -3.56 -23.06
C GLY A 96 18.19 -2.35 -22.11
N ASP A 97 17.54 -1.29 -22.56
CA ASP A 97 17.34 -0.09 -21.72
C ASP A 97 16.14 -0.31 -20.79
N LEU A 98 16.39 -0.66 -19.53
CA LEU A 98 15.36 -0.75 -18.50
C LEU A 98 15.38 0.50 -17.61
N ASP A 99 14.18 0.97 -17.22
CA ASP A 99 14.02 1.99 -16.18
C ASP A 99 14.02 1.34 -14.78
N PHE A 100 13.45 0.14 -14.66
CA PHE A 100 13.38 -0.62 -13.41
C PHE A 100 13.74 -2.09 -13.62
N LEU A 101 14.57 -2.65 -12.75
CA LEU A 101 14.80 -4.09 -12.63
C LEU A 101 14.45 -4.55 -11.22
N PHE A 102 13.38 -5.33 -11.09
CA PHE A 102 13.01 -5.95 -9.82
C PHE A 102 13.74 -7.28 -9.65
N ILE A 103 14.44 -7.46 -8.53
CA ILE A 103 15.14 -8.72 -8.22
C ILE A 103 14.34 -9.48 -7.16
N ASP A 104 13.73 -10.61 -7.54
CA ASP A 104 12.98 -11.46 -6.61
C ASP A 104 13.94 -12.37 -5.83
N MET A 105 14.43 -11.85 -4.71
CA MET A 105 15.46 -12.50 -3.88
C MET A 105 14.95 -13.77 -3.19
N PRO A 106 15.73 -14.84 -3.00
CA PRO A 106 15.30 -15.97 -2.17
C PRO A 106 15.04 -15.54 -0.70
N PRO A 107 14.25 -16.30 0.07
CA PRO A 107 13.88 -15.91 1.42
C PRO A 107 15.08 -15.85 2.39
N GLY A 108 15.00 -14.93 3.36
CA GLY A 108 15.95 -14.81 4.46
C GLY A 108 17.11 -13.85 4.18
N THR A 109 18.11 -13.86 5.07
CA THR A 109 19.30 -12.99 5.04
C THR A 109 20.59 -13.83 4.88
N GLY A 110 20.52 -14.86 4.03
CA GLY A 110 21.62 -15.80 3.79
C GLY A 110 22.65 -15.30 2.76
N ASP A 111 23.43 -16.23 2.22
CA ASP A 111 24.56 -15.92 1.33
C ASP A 111 24.13 -15.29 -0.01
N VAL A 112 22.94 -15.62 -0.51
CA VAL A 112 22.48 -15.13 -1.82
C VAL A 112 22.16 -13.64 -1.79
N PRO A 113 21.32 -13.13 -0.84
CA PRO A 113 21.18 -11.69 -0.64
C PRO A 113 22.49 -10.94 -0.45
N LEU A 114 23.43 -11.51 0.30
CA LEU A 114 24.73 -10.87 0.51
C LEU A 114 25.53 -10.75 -0.79
N THR A 115 25.58 -11.84 -1.57
CA THR A 115 26.28 -11.88 -2.85
C THR A 115 25.69 -10.89 -3.84
N VAL A 116 24.35 -10.79 -3.90
CA VAL A 116 23.64 -9.83 -4.76
C VAL A 116 23.97 -8.40 -4.34
N PHE A 117 23.85 -8.06 -3.05
CA PHE A 117 24.17 -6.71 -2.56
C PHE A 117 25.63 -6.32 -2.76
N GLN A 118 26.55 -7.29 -2.83
CA GLN A 118 27.96 -7.05 -3.12
C GLN A 118 28.27 -6.92 -4.62
N SER A 119 27.44 -7.52 -5.48
CA SER A 119 27.75 -7.69 -6.90
C SER A 119 26.91 -6.82 -7.84
N ILE A 120 25.74 -6.39 -7.39
CA ILE A 120 24.75 -5.65 -8.18
C ILE A 120 24.51 -4.30 -7.50
N PRO A 121 24.56 -3.18 -8.25
CA PRO A 121 24.21 -1.87 -7.71
C PRO A 121 22.70 -1.81 -7.47
N VAL A 122 22.27 -2.03 -6.24
CA VAL A 122 20.86 -2.01 -5.84
C VAL A 122 20.49 -0.63 -5.30
N ASP A 123 19.53 0.04 -5.93
CA ASP A 123 19.08 1.39 -5.53
C ASP A 123 18.20 1.39 -4.28
N GLY A 124 17.57 0.27 -3.94
CA GLY A 124 16.81 0.16 -2.70
C GLY A 124 16.17 -1.21 -2.47
N ILE A 125 15.71 -1.44 -1.25
CA ILE A 125 15.11 -2.70 -0.80
C ILE A 125 13.68 -2.46 -0.33
N VAL A 126 12.74 -3.28 -0.82
CA VAL A 126 11.38 -3.42 -0.26
C VAL A 126 11.32 -4.72 0.53
N ILE A 127 10.98 -4.65 1.82
CA ILE A 127 10.88 -5.83 2.68
C ILE A 127 9.43 -6.31 2.72
N VAL A 128 9.19 -7.56 2.34
CA VAL A 128 7.87 -8.19 2.40
C VAL A 128 7.75 -9.05 3.65
N THR A 129 6.70 -8.83 4.44
CA THR A 129 6.39 -9.60 5.66
C THR A 129 4.91 -10.02 5.67
N SER A 130 4.47 -10.71 6.73
CA SER A 130 3.07 -11.05 7.02
C SER A 130 2.79 -10.94 8.52
N PRO A 131 1.54 -10.80 9.01
CA PRO A 131 1.21 -10.52 10.42
C PRO A 131 1.70 -11.51 11.50
N GLN A 132 2.38 -12.59 11.12
CA GLN A 132 2.78 -13.68 12.02
C GLN A 132 3.88 -13.27 13.02
N GLU A 133 3.90 -13.90 14.19
CA GLU A 133 4.60 -13.50 15.44
C GLU A 133 6.13 -13.21 15.36
N LEU A 134 6.79 -13.48 14.22
CA LEU A 134 8.24 -13.27 14.03
C LEU A 134 8.61 -12.05 13.17
N VAL A 135 7.66 -11.17 12.80
CA VAL A 135 7.93 -10.00 11.93
C VAL A 135 9.09 -9.15 12.43
N SER A 136 9.11 -8.81 13.72
CA SER A 136 10.10 -7.87 14.27
C SER A 136 11.54 -8.37 14.09
N MET A 137 11.78 -9.67 14.33
CA MET A 137 13.12 -10.26 14.16
C MET A 137 13.53 -10.30 12.68
N ILE A 138 12.61 -10.64 11.78
CA ILE A 138 12.88 -10.74 10.35
C ILE A 138 13.20 -9.37 9.77
N VAL A 139 12.37 -8.36 10.08
CA VAL A 139 12.59 -6.97 9.68
C VAL A 139 13.91 -6.46 10.25
N SER A 140 14.18 -6.68 11.55
CA SER A 140 15.44 -6.28 12.17
C SER A 140 16.67 -6.85 11.47
N LYS A 141 16.65 -8.13 11.06
CA LYS A 141 17.76 -8.76 10.35
C LYS A 141 17.95 -8.17 8.96
N ALA A 142 16.86 -8.00 8.21
CA ALA A 142 16.89 -7.44 6.86
C ALA A 142 17.41 -5.98 6.86
N VAL A 143 16.95 -5.16 7.81
CA VAL A 143 17.40 -3.76 7.98
C VAL A 143 18.88 -3.69 8.29
N LYS A 144 19.36 -4.46 9.29
CA LYS A 144 20.78 -4.49 9.64
C LYS A 144 21.66 -4.92 8.47
N MET A 145 21.21 -5.90 7.69
CA MET A 145 21.93 -6.35 6.50
C MET A 145 22.01 -5.24 5.43
N ALA A 146 20.90 -4.55 5.19
CA ALA A 146 20.86 -3.42 4.26
C ALA A 146 21.78 -2.27 4.71
N GLU A 147 21.79 -1.92 6.01
CA GLU A 147 22.68 -0.92 6.60
C GLU A 147 24.16 -1.28 6.44
N MET A 148 24.53 -2.54 6.72
CA MET A 148 25.90 -3.04 6.53
C MET A 148 26.37 -2.90 5.08
N MET A 149 25.45 -3.07 4.12
CA MET A 149 25.71 -2.94 2.69
C MET A 149 25.49 -1.52 2.15
N LYS A 150 25.05 -0.57 3.01
CA LYS A 150 24.73 0.82 2.67
C LYS A 150 23.67 0.95 1.58
N ILE A 151 22.69 0.05 1.56
CA ILE A 151 21.56 0.07 0.62
C ILE A 151 20.34 0.65 1.35
N PRO A 152 19.63 1.64 0.77
CA PRO A 152 18.47 2.22 1.42
C PRO A 152 17.29 1.24 1.43
N VAL A 153 16.62 1.11 2.56
CA VAL A 153 15.36 0.36 2.67
C VAL A 153 14.21 1.32 2.37
N LEU A 154 13.49 1.09 1.28
CA LEU A 154 12.41 1.97 0.80
C LEU A 154 11.16 1.88 1.68
N GLY A 155 10.92 0.71 2.28
CA GLY A 155 9.86 0.47 3.24
C GLY A 155 9.42 -0.98 3.33
N LEU A 156 8.31 -1.21 4.03
CA LEU A 156 7.76 -2.53 4.32
C LEU A 156 6.43 -2.76 3.60
N VAL A 157 6.21 -3.96 3.07
CA VAL A 157 4.91 -4.43 2.58
C VAL A 157 4.45 -5.56 3.48
N GLU A 158 3.28 -5.42 4.11
CA GLU A 158 2.64 -6.51 4.85
C GLU A 158 1.69 -7.25 3.92
N ASN A 159 2.04 -8.47 3.53
CA ASN A 159 1.17 -9.33 2.75
C ASN A 159 0.25 -10.15 3.64
N MET A 160 -0.93 -10.52 3.14
CA MET A 160 -1.93 -11.31 3.86
C MET A 160 -2.34 -10.67 5.19
N SER A 161 -2.46 -9.34 5.21
CA SER A 161 -2.74 -8.55 6.42
C SER A 161 -4.16 -8.77 6.95
N TYR A 162 -5.12 -8.92 6.05
CA TYR A 162 -6.53 -9.18 6.36
C TYR A 162 -7.20 -9.94 5.22
N PHE A 163 -8.36 -10.53 5.48
CA PHE A 163 -9.26 -11.06 4.45
C PHE A 163 -10.50 -10.19 4.41
N ARG A 164 -10.74 -9.54 3.27
CA ARG A 164 -11.97 -8.79 3.01
C ARG A 164 -13.08 -9.77 2.65
N CYS A 165 -14.04 -9.97 3.54
CA CYS A 165 -15.15 -10.86 3.25
C CYS A 165 -16.02 -10.26 2.13
N PRO A 166 -16.23 -10.98 1.02
CA PRO A 166 -17.01 -10.46 -0.11
C PRO A 166 -18.50 -10.31 0.22
N ASP A 167 -19.01 -11.08 1.18
CA ASP A 167 -20.44 -11.11 1.49
C ASP A 167 -20.89 -9.97 2.41
N ASN A 168 -19.99 -9.46 3.27
CA ASN A 168 -20.33 -8.47 4.29
C ASN A 168 -19.35 -7.29 4.39
N GLY A 169 -18.30 -7.28 3.56
CA GLY A 169 -17.30 -6.23 3.53
C GLY A 169 -16.39 -6.16 4.74
N LYS A 170 -16.50 -7.03 5.75
CA LYS A 170 -15.67 -6.94 6.95
C LYS A 170 -14.27 -7.49 6.71
N ASP A 171 -13.29 -6.86 7.35
CA ASP A 171 -11.91 -7.33 7.37
C ASP A 171 -11.66 -8.32 8.52
N TYR A 172 -11.20 -9.51 8.16
CA TYR A 172 -10.84 -10.57 9.11
C TYR A 172 -9.32 -10.74 9.16
N LYS A 173 -8.75 -10.62 10.34
CA LYS A 173 -7.30 -10.77 10.57
C LYS A 173 -6.94 -12.25 10.74
N ILE A 174 -7.01 -13.00 9.64
CA ILE A 174 -6.85 -14.47 9.62
C ILE A 174 -5.52 -14.92 10.24
N PHE A 175 -4.45 -14.16 10.03
CA PHE A 175 -3.11 -14.49 10.52
C PHE A 175 -2.73 -13.76 11.81
N GLY A 176 -3.70 -13.16 12.49
CA GLY A 176 -3.49 -12.39 13.72
C GLY A 176 -3.35 -10.89 13.49
N GLU A 177 -3.18 -10.16 14.58
CA GLU A 177 -3.08 -8.71 14.59
C GLU A 177 -1.81 -8.22 13.87
N SER A 178 -1.97 -7.16 13.07
CA SER A 178 -0.85 -6.49 12.41
C SER A 178 -0.07 -5.67 13.43
N HIS A 179 1.23 -5.91 13.52
CA HIS A 179 2.14 -5.14 14.39
C HIS A 179 3.11 -4.27 13.58
N ILE A 180 2.94 -4.24 12.26
CA ILE A 180 3.92 -3.60 11.37
C ILE A 180 3.96 -2.08 11.53
N ASP A 181 2.85 -1.45 11.90
CA ASP A 181 2.79 0.00 12.17
C ASP A 181 3.58 0.38 13.43
N GLU A 182 3.75 -0.54 14.37
CA GLU A 182 4.60 -0.34 15.55
C GLU A 182 6.07 -0.65 15.28
N ILE A 183 6.35 -1.59 14.36
CA ILE A 183 7.70 -2.07 14.06
C ILE A 183 8.41 -1.13 13.08
N ALA A 184 7.73 -0.67 12.03
CA ALA A 184 8.36 0.15 10.99
C ALA A 184 9.03 1.41 11.57
N PRO A 185 8.37 2.22 12.43
CA PRO A 185 8.97 3.44 12.97
C PRO A 185 10.19 3.18 13.85
N LYS A 186 10.24 2.03 14.56
CA LYS A 186 11.40 1.64 15.39
C LYS A 186 12.68 1.46 14.57
N HIS A 187 12.54 1.21 13.27
CA HIS A 187 13.64 1.08 12.32
C HIS A 187 13.77 2.29 11.38
N GLY A 188 13.03 3.38 11.62
CA GLY A 188 12.98 4.53 10.71
C GLY A 188 12.37 4.20 9.34
N LEU A 189 11.54 3.16 9.27
CA LEU A 189 10.86 2.70 8.06
C LEU A 189 9.38 3.05 8.08
N ARG A 190 8.77 2.98 6.90
CA ARG A 190 7.32 3.12 6.71
C ARG A 190 6.69 1.85 6.15
N VAL A 191 5.40 1.73 6.37
CA VAL A 191 4.56 0.70 5.75
C VAL A 191 4.07 1.25 4.42
N LEU A 192 4.50 0.62 3.33
CA LEU A 192 4.17 0.99 1.95
C LEU A 192 2.79 0.47 1.55
N ALA A 193 2.44 -0.74 1.97
CA ALA A 193 1.14 -1.34 1.73
C ALA A 193 0.83 -2.44 2.73
N LYS A 194 -0.47 -2.66 2.96
CA LYS A 194 -1.03 -3.83 3.64
C LYS A 194 -1.97 -4.53 2.67
N LEU A 195 -1.54 -5.69 2.17
CA LEU A 195 -2.25 -6.42 1.13
C LEU A 195 -3.23 -7.41 1.75
N PRO A 196 -4.46 -7.52 1.24
CA PRO A 196 -5.39 -8.53 1.68
C PRO A 196 -4.99 -9.93 1.18
N ILE A 197 -5.61 -10.94 1.77
CA ILE A 197 -5.73 -12.27 1.20
C ILE A 197 -6.78 -12.19 0.09
N ASP A 198 -6.33 -12.08 -1.15
CA ASP A 198 -7.21 -12.10 -2.32
C ASP A 198 -6.98 -13.37 -3.17
N PRO A 199 -7.94 -14.31 -3.20
CA PRO A 199 -7.86 -15.51 -4.04
C PRO A 199 -7.66 -15.21 -5.53
N LYS A 200 -8.08 -14.03 -6.01
CA LYS A 200 -7.92 -13.62 -7.40
C LYS A 200 -6.45 -13.42 -7.78
N ILE A 201 -5.59 -13.01 -6.84
CA ILE A 201 -4.14 -12.90 -7.10
C ILE A 201 -3.57 -14.29 -7.39
N SER A 202 -3.87 -15.26 -6.52
CA SER A 202 -3.42 -16.65 -6.72
C SER A 202 -3.96 -17.24 -8.02
N ALA A 203 -5.25 -17.03 -8.31
CA ALA A 203 -5.87 -17.49 -9.54
C ALA A 203 -5.23 -16.85 -10.80
N ALA A 204 -4.92 -15.56 -10.76
CA ALA A 204 -4.24 -14.86 -11.85
C ALA A 204 -2.80 -15.38 -12.05
N CYS A 205 -2.06 -15.62 -10.96
CA CYS A 205 -0.73 -16.24 -11.02
C CYS A 205 -0.80 -17.65 -11.62
N ASP A 206 -1.73 -18.49 -11.17
CA ASP A 206 -1.86 -19.87 -11.67
C ASP A 206 -2.31 -19.92 -13.14
N ALA A 207 -3.11 -18.95 -13.58
CA ALA A 207 -3.53 -18.81 -14.97
C ALA A 207 -2.47 -18.15 -15.88
N GLY A 208 -1.35 -17.66 -15.33
CA GLY A 208 -0.35 -16.91 -16.09
C GLY A 208 -0.85 -15.55 -16.60
N MET A 209 -1.71 -14.89 -15.82
CA MET A 209 -2.41 -13.66 -16.17
C MET A 209 -2.24 -12.56 -15.11
N ILE A 210 -1.18 -12.60 -14.30
CA ILE A 210 -0.95 -11.58 -13.26
C ILE A 210 -0.88 -10.15 -13.84
N GLU A 211 -0.46 -10.00 -15.09
CA GLU A 211 -0.40 -8.71 -15.78
C GLU A 211 -1.77 -8.06 -15.99
N LEU A 212 -2.83 -8.86 -15.98
CA LEU A 212 -4.21 -8.41 -16.12
C LEU A 212 -4.89 -8.16 -14.77
N PHE A 213 -4.22 -8.47 -13.66
CA PHE A 213 -4.79 -8.30 -12.33
C PHE A 213 -4.95 -6.82 -11.98
N ASP A 214 -6.17 -6.38 -11.73
CA ASP A 214 -6.45 -5.00 -11.35
C ASP A 214 -6.51 -4.85 -9.83
N GLY A 215 -5.72 -3.93 -9.28
CA GLY A 215 -5.58 -3.73 -7.85
C GLY A 215 -4.74 -2.49 -7.56
N SER A 216 -5.30 -1.58 -6.76
CA SER A 216 -4.72 -0.26 -6.49
C SER A 216 -3.71 -0.24 -5.33
N TRP A 217 -3.52 -1.37 -4.63
CA TRP A 217 -2.64 -1.43 -3.44
C TRP A 217 -1.18 -1.05 -3.72
N PHE A 218 -0.75 -1.14 -4.98
CA PHE A 218 0.61 -0.82 -5.40
C PHE A 218 0.74 0.58 -6.00
N ASP A 219 -0.35 1.33 -6.23
CA ASP A 219 -0.31 2.62 -6.92
C ASP A 219 0.57 3.63 -6.18
N THR A 220 0.44 3.72 -4.86
CA THR A 220 1.28 4.58 -4.03
C THR A 220 2.75 4.17 -4.10
N ILE A 221 3.04 2.86 -4.11
CA ILE A 221 4.40 2.35 -4.26
C ILE A 221 4.95 2.67 -5.64
N GLY A 222 4.13 2.54 -6.69
CA GLY A 222 4.51 2.88 -8.05
C GLY A 222 4.86 4.36 -8.20
N LYS A 223 4.04 5.26 -7.64
CA LYS A 223 4.31 6.71 -7.64
C LYS A 223 5.58 7.07 -6.86
N LEU A 224 5.80 6.41 -5.73
CA LEU A 224 7.03 6.54 -4.93
C LEU A 224 8.27 6.12 -5.74
N LEU A 225 8.23 4.94 -6.37
CA LEU A 225 9.34 4.44 -7.18
C LEU A 225 9.59 5.31 -8.43
N ALA A 226 8.51 5.85 -9.02
CA ALA A 226 8.57 6.82 -10.11
C ALA A 226 9.12 8.20 -9.72
N GLY A 227 9.42 8.44 -8.43
CA GLY A 227 9.85 9.74 -7.91
C GLY A 227 8.75 10.81 -7.93
N GLN A 228 7.49 10.43 -8.14
CA GLN A 228 6.34 11.33 -8.16
C GLN A 228 5.88 11.72 -6.76
N ILE A 229 6.27 10.94 -5.76
CA ILE A 229 5.99 11.21 -4.35
C ILE A 229 7.28 11.03 -3.55
N ASN A 230 7.60 12.02 -2.70
CA ASN A 230 8.74 11.93 -1.80
C ASN A 230 8.33 11.26 -0.47
N PRO A 231 9.02 10.18 -0.03
CA PRO A 231 8.84 9.56 1.28
C PRO A 231 8.70 10.49 2.47
N LEU A 232 9.44 11.59 2.46
CA LEU A 232 9.53 12.51 3.59
C LEU A 232 8.31 13.44 3.70
N ASN A 233 7.52 13.55 2.62
CA ASN A 233 6.39 14.49 2.55
C ASN A 233 5.04 13.80 2.81
N GLU A 234 4.93 12.47 2.70
CA GLU A 234 3.66 11.76 2.99
C GLU A 234 3.36 11.68 4.49
N SER A 235 4.38 11.70 5.36
CA SER A 235 4.17 11.90 6.79
C SER A 235 3.64 13.30 7.11
N GLU A 236 3.85 14.29 6.23
CA GLU A 236 3.26 15.63 6.36
C GLU A 236 1.83 15.67 5.81
N GLU A 237 1.52 15.00 4.70
CA GLU A 237 0.15 14.96 4.15
C GLU A 237 -0.84 14.17 5.01
N LYS A 238 -0.39 13.12 5.71
CA LYS A 238 -1.22 12.45 6.75
C LYS A 238 -1.24 13.19 8.09
N SER A 239 -0.32 14.13 8.32
CA SER A 239 -0.33 14.92 9.56
C SER A 239 -1.11 16.22 9.42
N MET A 240 -1.32 16.72 8.20
CA MET A 240 -2.05 17.95 7.93
C MET A 240 -3.47 17.71 7.39
N PHE A 241 -4.49 18.05 8.17
CA PHE A 241 -5.89 18.00 7.73
C PHE A 241 -6.75 19.07 8.40
N LYS A 242 -7.93 19.34 7.83
CA LYS A 242 -8.84 20.36 8.34
C LYS A 242 -10.08 19.73 9.00
N ILE A 243 -10.35 20.14 10.23
CA ILE A 243 -11.58 19.81 10.96
C ILE A 243 -12.52 21.01 10.87
N ALA A 244 -13.78 20.78 10.51
CA ALA A 244 -14.84 21.76 10.66
C ALA A 244 -15.73 21.41 11.85
N VAL A 245 -16.15 22.42 12.60
CA VAL A 245 -17.12 22.27 13.68
C VAL A 245 -18.27 23.21 13.42
N ALA A 246 -19.48 22.67 13.25
CA ALA A 246 -20.69 23.46 13.11
C ALA A 246 -20.99 24.16 14.43
N ALA A 247 -21.05 25.49 14.40
CA ALA A 247 -21.03 26.29 15.62
C ALA A 247 -22.02 27.47 15.60
N GLU A 248 -22.30 27.96 16.80
CA GLU A 248 -22.83 29.29 17.07
C GLU A 248 -21.76 30.06 17.84
N GLY A 249 -21.02 30.92 17.13
CA GLY A 249 -19.80 31.52 17.61
C GLY A 249 -18.73 30.46 17.85
N LYS A 250 -18.40 30.21 19.13
CA LYS A 250 -17.42 29.19 19.54
C LYS A 250 -18.03 27.92 20.12
N LYS A 251 -19.37 27.83 20.20
CA LYS A 251 -20.05 26.66 20.77
C LYS A 251 -20.55 25.74 19.67
N VAL A 252 -20.41 24.44 19.86
CA VAL A 252 -20.98 23.43 18.96
C VAL A 252 -22.50 23.62 18.89
N THR A 253 -23.04 23.66 17.68
CA THR A 253 -24.50 23.74 17.49
C THR A 253 -25.15 22.38 17.70
N GLU A 254 -26.39 22.37 18.18
CA GLU A 254 -27.21 21.15 18.28
C GLU A 254 -27.67 20.64 16.90
N HIS A 255 -27.76 21.53 15.90
CA HIS A 255 -28.26 21.18 14.57
C HIS A 255 -27.38 21.78 13.47
N PHE A 256 -26.73 20.92 12.69
CA PHE A 256 -25.86 21.30 11.56
C PHE A 256 -26.51 22.30 10.61
N GLY A 257 -27.79 22.09 10.27
CA GLY A 257 -28.57 22.95 9.40
C GLY A 257 -29.01 24.28 10.01
N HIS A 258 -28.58 24.63 11.23
CA HIS A 258 -28.89 25.90 11.89
C HIS A 258 -27.65 26.56 12.51
N CYS A 259 -26.44 26.11 12.17
CA CYS A 259 -25.23 26.78 12.60
C CYS A 259 -25.16 28.21 12.05
N VAL A 260 -24.61 29.12 12.83
CA VAL A 260 -24.34 30.50 12.40
C VAL A 260 -23.02 30.54 11.62
N ASN A 261 -22.06 29.70 12.01
CA ASN A 261 -20.72 29.65 11.45
C ASN A 261 -20.11 28.24 11.56
N PHE A 262 -19.04 28.02 10.80
CA PHE A 262 -18.16 26.87 10.92
C PHE A 262 -16.82 27.32 11.51
N MET A 263 -16.44 26.71 12.62
CA MET A 263 -15.08 26.83 13.16
C MET A 263 -14.19 25.82 12.44
N LEU A 264 -13.23 26.30 11.66
CA LEU A 264 -12.28 25.46 10.94
C LEU A 264 -10.95 25.45 11.69
N PHE A 265 -10.40 24.25 11.83
CA PHE A 265 -9.14 24.00 12.50
C PHE A 265 -8.19 23.31 11.53
N ASP A 266 -7.08 23.97 11.23
CA ASP A 266 -5.95 23.29 10.57
C ASP A 266 -5.23 22.48 11.65
N VAL A 267 -5.05 21.19 11.40
CA VAL A 267 -4.40 20.25 12.31
C VAL A 267 -3.10 19.83 11.65
N GLU A 268 -1.98 19.94 12.35
CA GLU A 268 -0.69 19.36 11.97
C GLU A 268 -0.19 18.49 13.13
N ASN A 269 0.24 17.26 12.85
CA ASN A 269 0.78 16.33 13.86
C ASN A 269 -0.13 16.14 15.10
N ASN A 270 -1.44 16.01 14.86
CA ASN A 270 -2.47 15.88 15.91
C ASN A 270 -2.59 17.10 16.85
N GLN A 271 -2.12 18.27 16.40
CA GLN A 271 -2.23 19.55 17.11
C GLN A 271 -2.88 20.58 16.21
N ILE A 272 -3.76 21.40 16.79
CA ILE A 272 -4.40 22.51 16.07
C ILE A 272 -3.36 23.63 15.88
N THR A 273 -3.01 23.95 14.63
CA THR A 273 -2.05 25.01 14.28
C THR A 273 -2.74 26.32 13.93
N LYS A 274 -3.96 26.26 13.40
CA LYS A 274 -4.75 27.45 13.04
C LYS A 274 -6.23 27.27 13.35
N GLU A 275 -6.88 28.36 13.74
CA GLU A 275 -8.33 28.47 13.98
C GLU A 275 -8.86 29.61 13.11
N GLU A 276 -9.86 29.32 12.27
CA GLU A 276 -10.58 30.32 11.48
C GLU A 276 -12.09 30.12 11.60
N SER A 277 -12.85 31.19 11.43
CA SER A 277 -14.31 31.14 11.45
C SER A 277 -14.85 31.52 10.09
N VAL A 278 -15.78 30.72 9.57
CA VAL A 278 -16.41 30.93 8.28
C VAL A 278 -17.91 31.02 8.49
N ASP A 279 -18.52 32.13 8.06
CA ASP A 279 -19.97 32.30 8.14
C ASP A 279 -20.68 31.22 7.33
N ASN A 280 -21.82 30.75 7.85
CA ASN A 280 -22.66 29.82 7.12
C ASN A 280 -23.20 30.50 5.84
N PRO A 281 -22.83 30.03 4.64
CA PRO A 281 -23.19 30.68 3.37
C PRO A 281 -24.67 30.49 2.97
N GLY A 282 -25.47 29.83 3.83
CA GLY A 282 -26.90 29.66 3.66
C GLY A 282 -27.32 28.23 3.34
N HIS A 283 -28.60 27.96 3.55
CA HIS A 283 -29.16 26.61 3.41
C HIS A 283 -29.76 26.37 2.02
N LYS A 284 -29.05 25.59 1.21
CA LYS A 284 -29.61 24.84 0.09
C LYS A 284 -29.30 23.35 0.30
N PRO A 285 -30.21 22.42 -0.04
CA PRO A 285 -29.93 20.99 0.09
C PRO A 285 -28.61 20.61 -0.59
N GLY A 286 -27.74 19.91 0.13
CA GLY A 286 -26.42 19.49 -0.35
C GLY A 286 -25.36 20.58 -0.52
N PHE A 287 -25.68 21.86 -0.34
CA PHE A 287 -24.71 22.94 -0.55
C PHE A 287 -23.62 22.99 0.53
N LEU A 288 -24.00 22.87 1.81
CA LEU A 288 -23.05 22.96 2.92
C LEU A 288 -22.04 21.79 2.94
N PRO A 289 -22.44 20.53 2.70
CA PRO A 289 -21.48 19.44 2.57
C PRO A 289 -20.45 19.67 1.45
N ASN A 290 -20.92 20.07 0.26
CA ASN A 290 -20.03 20.38 -0.86
C ASN A 290 -19.10 21.56 -0.55
N PHE A 291 -19.63 22.64 0.02
CA PHE A 291 -18.86 23.83 0.39
C PHE A 291 -17.70 23.52 1.36
N LEU A 292 -17.94 22.65 2.34
CA LEU A 292 -16.92 22.25 3.32
C LEU A 292 -15.92 21.27 2.71
N ALA A 293 -16.37 20.31 1.91
CA ALA A 293 -15.49 19.39 1.19
C ALA A 293 -14.56 20.15 0.24
N ASP A 294 -15.08 21.11 -0.52
CA ASP A 294 -14.29 21.97 -1.43
C ASP A 294 -13.28 22.86 -0.69
N LYS A 295 -13.47 23.10 0.62
CA LYS A 295 -12.52 23.78 1.50
C LYS A 295 -11.44 22.84 2.09
N GLY A 296 -11.41 21.58 1.66
CA GLY A 296 -10.44 20.58 2.12
C GLY A 296 -10.73 20.04 3.51
N VAL A 297 -11.96 20.20 4.03
CA VAL A 297 -12.36 19.62 5.31
C VAL A 297 -12.38 18.10 5.19
N LYS A 298 -11.75 17.41 6.15
CA LYS A 298 -11.73 15.93 6.24
C LYS A 298 -12.58 15.38 7.36
N VAL A 299 -12.96 16.23 8.32
CA VAL A 299 -13.79 15.86 9.47
C VAL A 299 -14.79 16.97 9.75
N ILE A 300 -16.06 16.65 9.90
CA ILE A 300 -17.12 17.59 10.32
C ILE A 300 -17.73 17.14 11.64
N ILE A 301 -17.74 18.04 12.63
CA ILE A 301 -18.28 17.80 13.97
C ILE A 301 -19.53 18.65 14.19
N SER A 302 -20.61 18.06 14.72
CA SER A 302 -21.85 18.74 15.07
C SER A 302 -22.53 18.08 16.27
N GLY A 303 -23.51 18.74 16.91
CA GLY A 303 -24.39 18.08 17.88
C GLY A 303 -25.38 17.14 17.23
N GLY A 304 -25.90 17.49 16.06
CA GLY A 304 -26.88 16.71 15.33
C GLY A 304 -26.86 17.04 13.84
N MET A 305 -26.92 16.03 13.00
CA MET A 305 -26.89 16.16 11.54
C MET A 305 -27.94 15.24 10.94
N GLY A 306 -28.68 15.73 9.93
CA GLY A 306 -29.66 14.91 9.22
C GLY A 306 -28.98 13.94 8.25
N GLN A 307 -29.56 12.76 8.06
CA GLN A 307 -28.97 11.66 7.28
C GLN A 307 -28.53 12.08 5.87
N GLY A 308 -29.37 12.83 5.14
CA GLY A 308 -29.01 13.28 3.79
C GLY A 308 -27.78 14.20 3.73
N ALA A 309 -27.42 14.90 4.82
CA ALA A 309 -26.16 15.63 4.88
C ALA A 309 -24.98 14.70 5.20
N VAL A 310 -25.20 13.72 6.07
CA VAL A 310 -24.21 12.67 6.42
C VAL A 310 -23.79 11.91 5.16
N ASP A 311 -24.76 11.47 4.36
CA ASP A 311 -24.51 10.71 3.13
C ASP A 311 -23.64 11.50 2.14
N ILE A 312 -23.92 12.78 1.93
CA ILE A 312 -23.15 13.64 1.01
C ILE A 312 -21.72 13.88 1.52
N PHE A 313 -21.53 14.01 2.85
CA PHE A 313 -20.18 14.11 3.40
C PHE A 313 -19.38 12.82 3.21
N ASN A 314 -20.01 11.67 3.45
CA ASN A 314 -19.37 10.37 3.25
C ASN A 314 -19.01 10.13 1.78
N GLU A 315 -19.88 10.48 0.83
CA GLU A 315 -19.61 10.43 -0.62
C GLU A 315 -18.41 11.30 -1.04
N ARG A 316 -18.02 12.27 -0.21
CA ARG A 316 -16.90 13.19 -0.42
C ARG A 316 -15.67 12.86 0.44
N ASP A 317 -15.63 11.67 1.04
CA ASP A 317 -14.57 11.22 1.96
C ASP A 317 -14.35 12.20 3.14
N VAL A 318 -15.44 12.74 3.69
CA VAL A 318 -15.44 13.58 4.90
C VAL A 318 -16.07 12.82 6.05
N GLU A 319 -15.31 12.60 7.11
CA GLU A 319 -15.78 11.90 8.30
C GLU A 319 -16.78 12.77 9.07
N VAL A 320 -17.94 12.20 9.44
CA VAL A 320 -18.97 12.91 10.20
C VAL A 320 -18.98 12.46 11.66
N VAL A 321 -19.00 13.43 12.57
CA VAL A 321 -19.09 13.22 14.02
C VAL A 321 -20.28 14.00 14.56
N THR A 322 -21.26 13.31 15.12
CA THR A 322 -22.44 13.89 15.76
C THR A 322 -22.47 13.61 17.27
N GLY A 323 -23.38 14.24 18.00
CA GLY A 323 -23.48 14.12 19.46
C GLY A 323 -22.44 14.94 20.22
N ALA A 324 -21.68 15.80 19.54
CA ALA A 324 -20.73 16.71 20.18
C ALA A 324 -21.45 17.91 20.81
N SER A 325 -20.91 18.43 21.90
CA SER A 325 -21.45 19.61 22.59
C SER A 325 -20.33 20.38 23.27
N GLY A 326 -20.62 21.61 23.71
CA GLY A 326 -19.66 22.47 24.40
C GLY A 326 -18.88 23.38 23.46
N ASP A 327 -17.63 23.65 23.78
CA ASP A 327 -16.74 24.51 22.97
C ASP A 327 -16.23 23.78 21.73
N ALA A 328 -16.21 24.49 20.60
CA ALA A 328 -15.86 23.94 19.29
C ALA A 328 -14.40 23.48 19.22
N LYS A 329 -13.47 24.22 19.83
CA LYS A 329 -12.05 23.84 19.86
C LYS A 329 -11.87 22.61 20.74
N THR A 330 -12.53 22.58 21.91
CA THR A 330 -12.51 21.38 22.76
C THR A 330 -13.10 20.16 22.05
N ALA A 331 -14.16 20.31 21.25
CA ALA A 331 -14.71 19.21 20.47
C ALA A 331 -13.72 18.68 19.43
N ALA A 332 -13.00 19.56 18.73
CA ALA A 332 -11.92 19.16 17.82
C ALA A 332 -10.78 18.44 18.56
N GLU A 333 -10.32 18.96 19.70
CA GLU A 333 -9.29 18.31 20.52
C GLU A 333 -9.71 16.93 21.04
N ARG A 334 -10.99 16.76 21.40
CA ARG A 334 -11.55 15.47 21.83
C ARG A 334 -11.61 14.46 20.69
N TYR A 335 -11.93 14.92 19.47
CA TYR A 335 -11.82 14.08 18.28
C TYR A 335 -10.38 13.62 18.04
N LEU A 336 -9.40 14.54 18.11
CA LEU A 336 -7.96 14.22 17.95
C LEU A 336 -7.43 13.23 19.01
N LYS A 337 -8.12 13.12 20.16
CA LYS A 337 -7.83 12.14 21.23
C LYS A 337 -8.60 10.81 21.07
N GLY A 338 -9.46 10.68 20.05
CA GLY A 338 -10.30 9.50 19.82
C GLY A 338 -11.51 9.39 20.76
N GLU A 339 -11.90 10.47 21.42
CA GLU A 339 -13.01 10.46 22.40
C GLU A 339 -14.40 10.64 21.77
N LEU A 340 -14.46 11.10 20.52
CA LEU A 340 -15.70 11.27 19.77
C LEU A 340 -15.83 10.15 18.72
N LYS A 341 -17.04 9.61 18.57
CA LYS A 341 -17.32 8.50 17.64
C LYS A 341 -17.91 9.03 16.34
N SER A 342 -17.41 8.53 15.21
CA SER A 342 -18.00 8.80 13.91
C SER A 342 -19.45 8.33 13.87
N THR A 343 -20.32 9.14 13.27
CA THR A 343 -21.74 8.84 13.13
C THR A 343 -21.99 8.40 11.72
N GLY A 344 -22.19 7.09 11.54
CA GLY A 344 -22.53 6.53 10.25
C GLY A 344 -21.58 7.02 9.18
N SER A 345 -20.30 6.68 9.27
CA SER A 345 -19.53 6.54 8.05
C SER A 345 -20.30 5.51 7.22
N VAL A 346 -20.76 5.91 6.04
CA VAL A 346 -20.72 4.95 4.94
C VAL A 346 -19.23 4.66 4.81
N CYS A 347 -18.76 3.68 5.57
CA CYS A 347 -17.65 2.91 5.09
C CYS A 347 -18.07 2.52 3.67
N HIS A 348 -17.20 2.72 2.69
CA HIS A 348 -17.14 1.76 1.62
C HIS A 348 -16.65 0.41 2.20
N GLU A 349 -17.44 -0.16 3.11
CA GLU A 349 -17.68 -1.58 3.21
C GLU A 349 -19.13 -1.77 2.76
N HIS A 350 -19.30 -2.00 1.46
CA HIS A 350 -20.43 -2.79 0.96
C HIS A 350 -20.51 -4.03 1.87
N GLN A 351 -21.51 -4.24 2.71
CA GLN A 351 -22.94 -4.44 2.45
C GLN A 351 -23.53 -5.02 3.76
N HIS A 352 -24.82 -5.11 4.09
CA HIS A 352 -26.11 -5.00 3.41
C HIS A 352 -27.17 -5.17 4.52
N HIS A 353 -28.42 -4.80 4.24
CA HIS A 353 -29.54 -5.74 4.01
C HIS A 353 -30.88 -5.16 4.47
N ASP A 354 -31.75 -4.95 3.48
CA ASP A 354 -33.16 -5.30 3.61
C ASP A 354 -33.25 -6.78 3.98
N GLU A 355 -34.01 -7.10 5.03
CA GLU A 355 -35.32 -7.73 4.83
C GLU A 355 -36.12 -7.75 6.15
N CYS A 356 -37.32 -7.17 6.08
CA CYS A 356 -38.39 -7.39 7.04
C CYS A 356 -38.82 -8.86 7.00
N GLY A 357 -39.15 -9.41 8.17
CA GLY A 357 -39.72 -10.74 8.29
C GLY A 357 -41.20 -10.82 7.90
N GLU A 358 -41.62 -12.06 7.62
CA GLU A 358 -42.69 -12.75 8.37
C GLU A 358 -42.21 -14.15 8.76
#